data_AF-A0A7L3YC40-F1
#
_entry.id   AF-A0A7L3YC40-F1
#
_cell.length_a   1.000
_cell.length_b   1.000
_cell.length_c   1.000
_cell.angle_alpha   90.00
_cell.angle_beta   90.00
_cell.angle_gamma   90.00
#
_symmetry.space_group_name_H-M   'P 1'
#
loop_
_entity.id
_entity.type
_entity.pdbx_description
1 polymer ?
#
loop_
_entity_poly.entity_id
_entity_poly.type
_entity_poly.pdbx_seq_one_letter_code
_entity_poly.pdbx_strand_id
1 'polypeptide(L)'
;LKSKQAVSRSPRYLEMHAVLDKALYDYMGADKDAVTAKTVQLFSYVNSMFAPLNLTVVLSSLEFWTEKNKIPTTGDAEELLQRFLQWKNVHRVLRLQDITFLFVYREQSRYVGASSARKLCLRNHAGGVALYRRAMTLEAFAVVVARLLGLSLGMAYDDPGSCHCAGAACIMQASSVHSAGVKAFSSCSIRDFQHFLAAGEGQCLLNRPAMDAAYKAPVCGNKVVEPGEACDCGSAEECRRDPCCTVGCKMRRGVQCLSGSCCRKCQFVKRGTLCRSSSKDECELKEYCNGTSGECTPDLWVMDGHPCSRNTAFCYRGVCQTADKQCQKVFGQGAKNGPLACYEEINGQRDRMGHCGSNRHGYQRCAWKDLRCGKLVCEYRGSKPFTKEKAAVIYTRVQNMLCVTLDYMKPPTERDPMLVNDGTVCDDHKICLNQQCVPATVLNYNCEMKTKCHNHGVCNNQGSCHCHPGWKPPTCQEKAEAMRRSGSSPSGDGECEGSLKLWLHLTFCLFVLVAVWLILMALRRSGPRR
;
A
#
# COMPACT_ATOMS: atom_id res chain seq x y z
N LEU A 1 -7.95 3.18 28.12
CA LEU A 1 -7.02 2.02 28.22
C LEU A 1 -6.79 1.43 26.82
N LYS A 2 -5.55 1.56 26.32
CA LYS A 2 -4.89 0.83 25.22
C LYS A 2 -5.70 0.54 23.93
N SER A 3 -5.65 1.45 22.96
CA SER A 3 -5.67 1.07 21.54
C SER A 3 -4.22 0.88 21.08
N LYS A 4 -3.76 -0.38 21.03
CA LYS A 4 -2.53 -0.74 20.31
C LYS A 4 -2.86 -0.69 18.82
N GLN A 5 -2.51 0.40 18.16
CA GLN A 5 -2.57 0.52 16.71
C GLN A 5 -1.48 -0.39 16.13
N ALA A 6 -1.88 -1.58 15.69
CA ALA A 6 -1.00 -2.52 15.00
C ALA A 6 -0.63 -1.92 13.65
N VAL A 7 0.59 -1.42 13.53
CA VAL A 7 1.25 -1.19 12.24
C VAL A 7 1.19 -2.50 11.47
N SER A 8 0.74 -2.46 10.22
CA SER A 8 0.78 -3.60 9.31
C SER A 8 2.20 -4.19 9.29
N ARG A 9 2.34 -5.43 9.77
CA ARG A 9 3.59 -6.21 9.92
C ARG A 9 4.21 -6.68 8.60
N SER A 10 3.75 -6.17 7.46
CA SER A 10 4.26 -6.57 6.14
C SER A 10 5.64 -5.94 5.87
N PRO A 11 6.64 -6.72 5.42
CA PRO A 11 7.93 -6.17 5.01
C PRO A 11 7.73 -5.30 3.76
N ARG A 12 8.49 -4.21 3.69
CA ARG A 12 8.44 -3.23 2.60
C ARG A 12 9.82 -3.07 1.99
N TYR A 13 9.88 -2.81 0.70
CA TYR A 13 11.12 -2.64 -0.03
C TYR A 13 11.14 -1.28 -0.72
N LEU A 14 12.27 -0.60 -0.71
CA LEU A 14 12.48 0.66 -1.41
C LEU A 14 13.62 0.48 -2.41
N GLU A 15 13.28 0.39 -3.69
CA GLU A 15 14.25 0.26 -4.79
C GLU A 15 14.87 1.61 -5.13
N MET A 16 16.15 1.76 -4.79
CA MET A 16 16.89 3.00 -4.93
C MET A 16 18.00 2.88 -5.97
N HIS A 17 18.05 3.86 -6.87
CA HIS A 17 19.18 4.06 -7.76
C HIS A 17 20.08 5.18 -7.26
N ALA A 18 21.37 4.90 -7.20
CA ALA A 18 22.37 5.86 -6.79
C ALA A 18 23.26 6.23 -7.98
N VAL A 19 23.49 7.53 -8.14
CA VAL A 19 24.42 8.11 -9.12
C VAL A 19 25.50 8.85 -8.34
N LEU A 20 26.77 8.55 -8.59
CA LEU A 20 27.88 9.27 -8.00
C LEU A 20 28.48 10.23 -9.03
N ASP A 21 28.69 11.47 -8.61
CA ASP A 21 29.40 12.44 -9.43
C ASP A 21 30.90 12.11 -9.54
N LYS A 22 31.55 12.68 -10.56
CA LYS A 22 32.97 12.44 -10.86
C LYS A 22 33.87 12.71 -9.66
N ALA A 23 33.65 13.84 -8.99
CA ALA A 23 34.47 14.24 -7.85
C ALA A 23 34.33 13.26 -6.68
N LEU A 24 33.12 12.75 -6.40
CA LEU A 24 32.93 11.74 -5.36
C LEU A 24 33.51 10.38 -5.74
N TYR A 25 33.36 9.98 -7.00
CA TYR A 25 33.97 8.76 -7.53
C TYR A 25 35.49 8.78 -7.34
N ASP A 26 36.13 9.89 -7.70
CA ASP A 26 37.58 10.08 -7.53
C ASP A 26 37.99 10.07 -6.06
N TYR A 27 37.26 10.83 -5.23
CA TYR A 27 37.52 10.88 -3.79
C TYR A 27 37.40 9.51 -3.11
N MET A 28 36.47 8.67 -3.58
CA MET A 28 36.27 7.32 -3.03
C MET A 28 37.30 6.29 -3.52
N GLY A 29 38.20 6.67 -4.42
CA GLY A 29 39.36 5.86 -4.85
C GLY A 29 39.48 5.68 -6.36
N ALA A 30 38.58 6.25 -7.16
CA ALA A 30 38.56 6.16 -8.63
C ALA A 30 38.58 4.71 -9.19
N ASP A 31 38.17 3.75 -8.37
CA ASP A 31 38.11 2.33 -8.72
C ASP A 31 36.67 1.82 -8.58
N LYS A 32 36.15 1.15 -9.60
CA LYS A 32 34.73 0.77 -9.63
C LYS A 32 34.37 -0.20 -8.50
N ASP A 33 35.25 -1.16 -8.18
CA ASP A 33 34.96 -2.18 -7.18
C ASP A 33 35.06 -1.61 -5.77
N ALA A 34 36.09 -0.82 -5.49
CA ALA A 34 36.27 -0.15 -4.20
C ALA A 34 35.13 0.84 -3.90
N VAL A 35 34.72 1.63 -4.90
CA VAL A 35 33.60 2.59 -4.76
C VAL A 35 32.28 1.84 -4.60
N THR A 36 32.08 0.74 -5.31
CA THR A 36 30.90 -0.13 -5.15
C THR A 36 30.84 -0.70 -3.74
N ALA A 37 31.94 -1.26 -3.22
CA ALA A 37 32.00 -1.83 -1.88
C ALA A 37 31.66 -0.79 -0.79
N LYS A 38 32.22 0.43 -0.89
CA LYS A 38 31.89 1.55 0.01
C LYS A 38 30.42 1.96 -0.09
N THR A 39 29.85 1.97 -1.29
CA THR A 39 28.44 2.29 -1.50
C THR A 39 27.53 1.20 -0.93
N VAL A 40 27.87 -0.08 -1.07
CA VAL A 40 27.14 -1.19 -0.44
C VAL A 40 27.21 -1.09 1.09
N GLN A 41 28.37 -0.76 1.65
CA GLN A 41 28.54 -0.53 3.08
C GLN A 41 27.66 0.64 3.58
N LEU A 42 27.60 1.74 2.84
CA LEU A 42 26.71 2.87 3.11
C LEU A 42 25.23 2.41 3.23
N PHE A 43 24.77 1.60 2.28
CA PHE A 43 23.40 1.06 2.30
C PHE A 43 23.14 0.11 3.46
N SER A 44 24.15 -0.61 3.95
CA SER A 44 24.03 -1.44 5.16
C SER A 44 23.71 -0.57 6.40
N TYR A 45 24.39 0.57 6.55
CA TYR A 45 24.10 1.52 7.63
C TYR A 45 22.70 2.14 7.49
N VAL A 46 22.30 2.52 6.28
CA VAL A 46 20.94 3.03 6.00
C VAL A 46 19.89 1.98 6.37
N ASN A 47 20.07 0.73 5.96
CA ASN A 47 19.13 -0.36 6.29
C ASN A 47 19.01 -0.61 7.78
N SER A 48 20.10 -0.53 8.53
CA SER A 48 20.06 -0.62 10.00
C SER A 48 19.14 0.46 10.62
N MET A 49 19.16 1.69 10.09
CA MET A 49 18.30 2.79 10.53
C MET A 49 16.81 2.61 10.17
N PHE A 50 16.50 1.96 9.04
CA PHE A 50 15.13 1.72 8.58
C PHE A 50 14.52 0.40 9.09
N ALA A 51 15.33 -0.51 9.65
CA ALA A 51 14.86 -1.79 10.17
C ALA A 51 13.67 -1.69 11.16
N PRO A 52 13.62 -0.72 12.11
CA PRO A 52 12.47 -0.56 13.01
C PRO A 52 11.15 -0.21 12.30
N LEU A 53 11.23 0.31 11.07
CA LEU A 53 10.07 0.65 10.24
C LEU A 53 9.62 -0.51 9.34
N ASN A 54 10.27 -1.68 9.46
CA ASN A 54 10.06 -2.84 8.58
C ASN A 54 10.22 -2.51 7.08
N LEU A 55 11.13 -1.58 6.78
CA LEU A 55 11.45 -1.10 5.43
C LEU A 55 12.91 -1.42 5.11
N THR A 56 13.14 -2.05 3.96
CA THR A 56 14.47 -2.37 3.44
C THR A 56 14.76 -1.52 2.21
N VAL A 57 15.79 -0.69 2.27
CA VAL A 57 16.31 0.11 1.16
C VAL A 57 17.25 -0.76 0.33
N VAL A 58 16.85 -1.05 -0.90
CA VAL A 58 17.55 -1.92 -1.83
C VAL A 58 18.26 -1.07 -2.87
N LEU A 59 19.59 -1.16 -2.95
CA LEU A 59 20.36 -0.56 -4.05
C LEU A 59 20.08 -1.35 -5.34
N SER A 60 19.16 -0.86 -6.16
CA SER A 60 18.71 -1.56 -7.38
C SER A 60 19.67 -1.36 -8.55
N SER A 61 20.38 -0.24 -8.58
CA SER A 61 21.38 0.08 -9.61
C SER A 61 22.29 1.20 -9.15
N LEU A 62 23.54 1.17 -9.62
CA LEU A 62 24.59 2.11 -9.27
C LEU A 62 25.25 2.63 -10.54
N GLU A 63 25.27 3.96 -10.72
CA GLU A 63 25.92 4.62 -11.85
C GLU A 63 27.05 5.53 -11.37
N PHE A 64 28.16 5.54 -12.10
CA PHE A 64 29.32 6.39 -11.84
C PHE A 64 29.56 7.33 -13.02
N TRP A 65 29.71 8.62 -12.74
CA TRP A 65 30.18 9.57 -13.74
C TRP A 65 31.71 9.57 -13.79
N THR A 66 32.30 8.58 -14.46
CA THR A 66 33.76 8.32 -14.45
C THR A 66 34.59 9.25 -15.32
N GLU A 67 34.01 9.89 -16.34
CA GLU A 67 34.74 10.81 -17.23
C GLU A 67 34.42 12.26 -16.90
N LYS A 68 33.14 12.62 -16.96
CA LYS A 68 32.62 13.95 -16.65
C LYS A 68 31.20 13.86 -16.09
N ASN A 69 30.83 14.86 -15.30
CA ASN A 69 29.47 15.00 -14.80
C ASN A 69 28.50 15.21 -15.98
N LYS A 70 27.35 14.52 -15.96
CA LYS A 70 26.34 14.62 -17.02
C LYS A 70 25.47 15.87 -16.88
N ILE A 71 25.46 16.47 -15.70
CA ILE A 71 24.87 17.78 -15.41
C ILE A 71 25.88 18.64 -14.63
N PRO A 72 25.75 19.98 -14.65
CA PRO A 72 26.52 20.83 -13.76
C PRO A 72 26.14 20.53 -12.31
N THR A 73 27.12 20.11 -11.51
CA THR A 73 26.86 19.72 -10.12
C THR A 73 27.06 20.84 -9.13
N THR A 74 27.39 22.07 -9.53
CA THR A 74 27.63 23.24 -8.64
C THR A 74 26.33 23.94 -8.21
N GLY A 75 26.40 24.85 -7.23
CA GLY A 75 25.24 25.67 -6.77
C GLY A 75 24.52 25.10 -5.55
N ASP A 76 23.32 25.65 -5.29
CA ASP A 76 22.44 25.27 -4.18
C ASP A 76 21.89 23.84 -4.34
N ALA A 77 21.62 23.16 -3.23
CA ALA A 77 21.17 21.76 -3.23
C ALA A 77 19.79 21.59 -3.88
N GLU A 78 18.87 22.54 -3.69
CA GLU A 78 17.52 22.48 -4.25
C GLU A 78 17.54 22.73 -5.76
N GLU A 79 18.34 23.71 -6.22
CA GLU A 79 18.54 23.97 -7.66
C GLU A 79 19.21 22.78 -8.36
N LEU A 80 20.18 22.15 -7.69
CA LEU A 80 20.79 20.92 -8.19
C LEU A 80 19.80 19.76 -8.25
N LEU A 81 18.93 19.59 -7.24
CA LEU A 81 17.87 18.59 -7.26
C LEU A 81 16.94 18.77 -8.46
N GLN A 82 16.52 20.00 -8.75
CA GLN A 82 15.66 20.28 -9.91
C GLN A 82 16.34 19.89 -11.23
N ARG A 83 17.61 20.27 -11.42
CA ARG A 83 18.39 19.88 -12.61
C ARG A 83 18.57 18.37 -12.71
N PHE A 84 18.83 17.71 -11.58
CA PHE A 84 18.98 16.26 -11.53
C PHE A 84 17.69 15.53 -11.90
N LEU A 85 16.54 15.96 -11.39
CA LEU A 85 15.23 15.39 -11.74
C LEU A 85 14.90 15.59 -13.22
N GLN A 86 15.24 16.74 -13.80
CA GLN A 86 15.09 16.99 -15.24
C GLN A 86 15.95 16.01 -16.06
N TRP A 87 17.23 15.87 -15.71
CA TRP A 87 18.14 14.92 -16.37
C TRP A 87 17.63 13.48 -16.27
N LYS A 88 17.21 13.05 -15.08
CA LYS A 88 16.63 11.72 -14.80
C LYS A 88 15.42 11.42 -15.67
N ASN A 89 14.56 12.42 -15.90
CA ASN A 89 13.33 12.24 -16.68
C ASN A 89 13.59 12.14 -18.20
N VAL A 90 14.71 12.68 -18.68
CA VAL A 90 15.17 12.57 -20.07
C VAL A 90 15.96 11.29 -20.29
N HIS A 91 16.91 11.00 -19.40
CA HIS A 91 17.79 9.83 -19.45
C HIS A 91 17.12 8.68 -18.68
N ARG A 92 16.18 8.02 -19.36
CA ARG A 92 15.43 6.91 -18.77
C ARG A 92 16.34 5.72 -18.56
N VAL A 93 16.59 5.37 -17.30
CA VAL A 93 17.06 4.03 -16.94
C VAL A 93 15.95 3.04 -17.32
N LEU A 94 16.30 1.96 -18.02
CA LEU A 94 15.35 0.95 -18.52
C LEU A 94 14.58 0.23 -17.40
N ARG A 95 15.06 0.28 -16.16
CA ARG A 95 14.48 -0.38 -14.98
C ARG A 95 13.58 0.58 -14.19
N LEU A 96 12.42 0.11 -13.77
CA LEU A 96 11.57 0.83 -12.81
C LEU A 96 12.28 0.88 -11.45
N GLN A 97 12.29 2.05 -10.82
CA GLN A 97 12.92 2.32 -9.54
C GLN A 97 11.97 3.22 -8.75
N ASP A 98 11.95 3.07 -7.44
CA ASP A 98 11.06 3.84 -6.57
C ASP A 98 11.60 5.24 -6.31
N ILE A 99 12.94 5.39 -6.26
CA ILE A 99 13.62 6.67 -6.05
C ILE A 99 15.05 6.69 -6.63
N THR A 100 15.52 7.87 -7.03
CA THR A 100 16.88 8.06 -7.53
C THR A 100 17.62 9.15 -6.75
N PHE A 101 18.86 8.89 -6.34
CA PHE A 101 19.70 9.87 -5.65
C PHE A 101 20.97 10.18 -6.42
N LEU A 102 21.36 11.46 -6.39
CA LEU A 102 22.69 11.92 -6.78
C LEU A 102 23.54 12.16 -5.53
N PHE A 103 24.69 11.51 -5.46
CA PHE A 103 25.70 11.74 -4.43
C PHE A 103 26.80 12.63 -5.01
N VAL A 104 27.03 13.77 -4.38
CA VAL A 104 27.92 14.82 -4.90
C VAL A 104 28.97 15.18 -3.87
N TYR A 105 30.23 15.20 -4.29
CA TYR A 105 31.31 15.68 -3.44
C TYR A 105 31.36 17.22 -3.37
N ARG A 106 31.61 17.73 -2.16
CA ARG A 106 31.84 19.16 -1.89
C ARG A 106 32.96 19.32 -0.85
N GLU A 107 33.91 20.20 -1.15
CA GLU A 107 34.95 20.56 -0.17
C GLU A 107 34.32 21.18 1.09
N GLN A 108 33.41 22.14 0.89
CA GLN A 108 32.64 22.80 1.95
C GLN A 108 31.19 23.01 1.49
N SER A 109 30.23 22.77 2.40
CA SER A 109 28.81 23.04 2.18
C SER A 109 28.13 23.32 3.51
N ARG A 110 27.20 24.29 3.55
CA ARG A 110 26.33 24.54 4.71
C ARG A 110 25.14 23.58 4.77
N TYR A 111 24.80 22.96 3.65
CA TYR A 111 23.66 22.06 3.51
C TYR A 111 24.15 20.62 3.32
N VAL A 112 23.35 19.66 3.78
CA VAL A 112 23.63 18.22 3.65
C VAL A 112 23.03 17.62 2.37
N GLY A 113 22.12 18.34 1.72
CA GLY A 113 21.43 17.89 0.53
C GLY A 113 20.00 18.42 0.44
N ALA A 114 19.30 17.95 -0.58
CA ALA A 114 17.89 18.26 -0.85
C ALA A 114 17.17 16.99 -1.27
N SER A 115 15.87 16.89 -1.00
CA SER A 115 15.08 15.72 -1.37
C SER A 115 13.66 16.11 -1.67
N SER A 116 13.04 15.40 -2.61
CA SER A 116 11.63 15.62 -2.97
C SER A 116 10.72 15.10 -1.86
N ALA A 117 10.42 15.99 -0.92
CA ALA A 117 9.64 15.66 0.26
C ALA A 117 8.26 15.10 -0.11
N ARG A 118 7.91 13.94 0.46
CA ARG A 118 6.62 13.26 0.25
C ARG A 118 6.30 12.94 -1.21
N LYS A 119 7.31 12.84 -2.08
CA LYS A 119 7.14 12.50 -3.51
C LYS A 119 7.65 11.12 -3.88
N LEU A 120 7.89 10.26 -2.88
CA LEU A 120 8.25 8.87 -3.14
C LEU A 120 7.15 8.16 -3.95
N CYS A 121 7.52 7.19 -4.79
CA CYS A 121 6.64 6.53 -5.76
C CYS A 121 6.12 7.41 -6.92
N LEU A 122 6.34 8.73 -6.89
CA LEU A 122 6.01 9.61 -8.02
C LEU A 122 7.18 9.62 -9.01
N ARG A 123 7.13 8.75 -10.02
CA ARG A 123 8.23 8.49 -10.97
C ARG A 123 9.02 9.73 -11.42
N ASN A 124 8.34 10.82 -11.77
CA ASN A 124 9.01 12.02 -12.30
C ASN A 124 9.65 12.92 -11.23
N HIS A 125 9.26 12.74 -9.97
CA HIS A 125 9.63 13.62 -8.86
C HIS A 125 10.33 12.87 -7.71
N ALA A 126 10.35 11.54 -7.73
CA ALA A 126 11.04 10.76 -6.72
C ALA A 126 12.55 10.87 -6.93
N GLY A 127 13.19 11.73 -6.13
CA GLY A 127 14.63 11.79 -6.07
C GLY A 127 15.18 12.74 -5.03
N GLY A 128 16.48 12.64 -4.82
CA GLY A 128 17.25 13.42 -3.85
C GLY A 128 18.68 13.68 -4.29
N VAL A 129 19.30 14.66 -3.66
CA VAL A 129 20.72 15.01 -3.81
C VAL A 129 21.33 14.99 -2.42
N ALA A 130 22.31 14.13 -2.19
CA ALA A 130 23.07 14.08 -0.93
C ALA A 130 24.49 14.61 -1.15
N LEU A 131 24.90 15.55 -0.30
CA LEU A 131 26.20 16.21 -0.40
C LEU A 131 27.20 15.55 0.56
N TYR A 132 28.24 14.97 0.00
CA TYR A 132 29.34 14.36 0.74
C TYR A 132 30.44 15.40 0.97
N ARG A 133 30.81 15.63 2.23
CA ARG A 133 31.86 16.60 2.62
C ARG A 133 33.14 15.87 2.97
N ARG A 134 34.30 16.47 2.70
CA ARG A 134 35.62 15.86 2.95
C ARG A 134 35.82 15.31 4.37
N ALA A 135 35.40 16.03 5.39
CA ALA A 135 35.54 15.62 6.79
C ALA A 135 34.42 14.68 7.28
N MET A 136 33.52 14.23 6.40
CA MET A 136 32.37 13.39 6.75
C MET A 136 32.75 11.91 6.64
N THR A 137 32.37 11.10 7.64
CA THR A 137 32.53 9.63 7.56
C THR A 137 31.38 8.99 6.76
N LEU A 138 31.53 7.73 6.38
CA LEU A 138 30.46 6.99 5.69
C LEU A 138 29.21 6.85 6.58
N GLU A 139 29.38 6.68 7.89
CA GLU A 139 28.28 6.59 8.85
C GLU A 139 27.51 7.91 8.95
N ALA A 140 28.23 9.04 9.00
CA ALA A 140 27.60 10.36 8.99
C ALA A 140 26.86 10.62 7.67
N PHE A 141 27.44 10.19 6.54
CA PHE A 141 26.78 10.28 5.25
C PHE A 141 25.54 9.37 5.17
N ALA A 142 25.57 8.19 5.80
CA ALA A 142 24.40 7.31 5.90
C ALA A 142 23.24 8.00 6.62
N VAL A 143 23.51 8.77 7.68
CA VAL A 143 22.50 9.56 8.39
C VAL A 143 21.90 10.64 7.49
N VAL A 144 22.73 11.29 6.66
CA VAL A 144 22.26 12.26 5.65
C VAL A 144 21.33 11.60 4.65
N VAL A 145 21.73 10.46 4.07
CA VAL A 145 20.91 9.71 3.12
C VAL A 145 19.61 9.26 3.78
N ALA A 146 19.67 8.70 4.99
CA ALA A 146 18.50 8.25 5.73
C ALA A 146 17.52 9.39 6.04
N ARG A 147 18.02 10.57 6.39
CA ARG A 147 17.19 11.77 6.59
C ARG A 147 16.50 12.21 5.31
N LEU A 148 17.26 12.31 4.21
CA LEU A 148 16.71 12.75 2.92
C LEU A 148 15.68 11.75 2.38
N LEU A 149 15.89 10.45 2.61
CA LEU A 149 14.89 9.41 2.35
C LEU A 149 13.68 9.55 3.27
N GLY A 150 13.88 9.84 4.55
CA GLY A 150 12.81 10.12 5.51
C GLY A 150 11.89 11.25 5.03
N LEU A 151 12.46 12.34 4.51
CA LEU A 151 11.71 13.43 3.86
C LEU A 151 10.89 12.91 2.67
N SER A 152 11.46 12.10 1.79
CA SER A 152 10.74 11.49 0.66
C SER A 152 9.58 10.59 1.12
N LEU A 153 9.77 9.88 2.23
CA LEU A 153 8.79 9.02 2.92
C LEU A 153 7.76 9.81 3.75
N GLY A 154 7.76 11.14 3.65
CA GLY A 154 6.77 12.01 4.27
C GLY A 154 7.05 12.38 5.73
N MET A 155 8.23 12.04 6.28
CA MET A 155 8.63 12.43 7.63
C MET A 155 9.09 13.88 7.65
N ALA A 156 8.59 14.69 8.57
CA ALA A 156 9.07 16.07 8.76
C ALA A 156 10.32 16.12 9.67
N TYR A 157 10.97 17.29 9.71
CA TYR A 157 12.00 17.56 10.73
C TYR A 157 11.37 17.50 12.12
N ASP A 158 12.11 16.95 13.09
CA ASP A 158 11.65 16.85 14.47
C ASP A 158 11.75 18.22 15.17
N ASP A 159 10.64 18.69 15.74
CA ASP A 159 10.64 19.88 16.59
C ASP A 159 11.25 19.56 17.97
N PRO A 160 12.19 20.38 18.47
CA PRO A 160 12.77 20.18 19.80
C PRO A 160 11.70 20.29 20.90
N GLY A 161 11.40 19.18 21.58
CA GLY A 161 10.53 19.13 22.76
C GLY A 161 9.15 18.50 22.57
N SER A 162 8.71 18.24 21.33
CA SER A 162 7.40 17.62 21.07
C SER A 162 7.50 16.13 20.69
N CYS A 163 8.66 15.72 20.17
CA CYS A 163 8.90 14.38 19.64
C CYS A 163 9.78 13.55 20.58
N HIS A 164 9.35 12.32 20.88
CA HIS A 164 10.13 11.42 21.72
C HIS A 164 11.20 10.72 20.88
N CYS A 165 12.46 10.85 21.30
CA CYS A 165 13.60 10.18 20.68
C CYS A 165 14.13 9.07 21.59
N ALA A 166 14.17 7.84 21.09
CA ALA A 166 14.65 6.68 21.85
C ALA A 166 16.19 6.60 21.94
N GLY A 167 16.91 7.34 21.10
CA GLY A 167 18.37 7.41 21.08
C GLY A 167 18.91 8.78 21.45
N ALA A 168 20.24 8.92 21.49
CA ALA A 168 20.91 10.19 21.81
C ALA A 168 20.62 11.31 20.80
N ALA A 169 20.32 10.97 19.54
CA ALA A 169 19.85 11.90 18.52
C ALA A 169 18.96 11.17 17.52
N CYS A 170 17.92 11.84 17.03
CA CYS A 170 17.00 11.30 16.04
C CYS A 170 17.38 11.72 14.63
N ILE A 171 17.13 10.85 13.65
CA ILE A 171 17.56 11.05 12.25
C ILE A 171 17.04 12.39 11.71
N MET A 172 15.80 12.75 12.04
CA MET A 172 15.13 13.98 11.57
C MET A 172 15.46 15.24 12.39
N GLN A 173 16.38 15.18 13.37
CA GLN A 173 16.90 16.35 14.07
C GLN A 173 18.15 16.91 13.38
N ALA A 174 18.28 18.24 13.28
CA ALA A 174 19.41 18.89 12.60
C ALA A 174 20.79 18.46 13.16
N SER A 175 20.90 18.23 14.47
CA SER A 175 22.14 17.86 15.16
C SER A 175 22.62 16.43 14.89
N SER A 176 21.80 15.54 14.33
CA SER A 176 22.12 14.10 14.34
C SER A 176 23.27 13.67 13.41
N VAL A 177 23.69 14.52 12.48
CA VAL A 177 24.88 14.29 11.62
C VAL A 177 26.18 14.43 12.41
N HIS A 178 26.17 15.21 13.50
CA HIS A 178 27.35 15.49 14.33
C HIS A 178 27.37 14.65 15.62
N SER A 179 26.38 13.77 15.80
CA SER A 179 26.21 12.99 17.02
C SER A 179 26.73 11.56 16.82
N ALA A 180 27.52 11.04 17.75
CA ALA A 180 28.02 9.66 17.71
C ALA A 180 26.95 8.62 18.08
N GLY A 181 27.12 7.37 17.64
CA GLY A 181 26.24 6.24 17.99
C GLY A 181 25.02 6.03 17.10
N VAL A 182 24.28 4.96 17.36
CA VAL A 182 23.11 4.51 16.58
C VAL A 182 22.00 5.57 16.60
N LYS A 183 21.49 5.91 15.41
CA LYS A 183 20.37 6.85 15.24
C LYS A 183 19.09 6.11 14.97
N ALA A 184 18.00 6.61 15.53
CA ALA A 184 16.66 6.09 15.33
C ALA A 184 15.73 7.19 14.81
N PHE A 185 14.61 6.78 14.21
CA PHE A 185 13.51 7.69 13.93
C PHE A 185 12.75 8.03 15.22
N SER A 186 12.27 9.26 15.34
CA SER A 186 11.46 9.69 16.48
C SER A 186 10.05 9.11 16.41
N SER A 187 9.29 9.23 17.51
CA SER A 187 7.87 8.87 17.50
C SER A 187 7.05 9.69 16.48
N CYS A 188 7.43 10.95 16.22
CA CYS A 188 6.81 11.79 15.20
C CYS A 188 7.11 11.28 13.79
N SER A 189 8.37 10.97 13.50
CA SER A 189 8.79 10.42 12.22
C SER A 189 8.06 9.10 11.90
N ILE A 190 7.94 8.22 12.88
CA ILE A 190 7.21 6.95 12.74
C ILE A 190 5.72 7.21 12.42
N ARG A 191 5.09 8.16 13.12
CA ARG A 191 3.69 8.54 12.89
C ARG A 191 3.49 9.16 11.51
N ASP A 192 4.38 10.04 11.09
CA ASP A 192 4.33 10.68 9.77
C ASP A 192 4.44 9.65 8.64
N PHE A 193 5.37 8.69 8.79
CA PHE A 193 5.48 7.57 7.87
C PHE A 193 4.21 6.71 7.84
N GLN A 194 3.59 6.42 8.99
CA GLN A 194 2.31 5.70 9.02
C GLN A 194 1.20 6.46 8.28
N HIS A 195 1.13 7.78 8.42
CA HIS A 195 0.18 8.61 7.68
C HIS A 195 0.46 8.62 6.18
N PHE A 196 1.73 8.72 5.77
CA PHE A 196 2.15 8.60 4.38
C PHE A 196 1.66 7.27 3.75
N LEU A 197 1.81 6.16 4.49
CA LEU A 197 1.34 4.85 4.05
C LEU A 197 -0.18 4.74 4.03
N ALA A 198 -0.86 5.25 5.05
CA ALA A 198 -2.32 5.22 5.15
C ALA A 198 -3.00 6.05 4.05
N ALA A 199 -2.35 7.13 3.59
CA ALA A 199 -2.78 7.93 2.45
C ALA A 199 -2.60 7.20 1.09
N GLY A 200 -2.02 6.00 1.08
CA GLY A 200 -1.77 5.24 -0.14
C GLY A 200 -0.62 5.81 -0.99
N GLU A 201 0.26 6.63 -0.41
CA GLU A 201 1.37 7.27 -1.13
C GLU A 201 2.60 6.34 -1.26
N GLY A 202 2.66 5.27 -0.46
CA GLY A 202 3.75 4.28 -0.48
C GLY A 202 3.44 2.99 -1.25
N GLN A 203 2.62 3.05 -2.31
CA GLN A 203 2.20 1.84 -3.05
C GLN A 203 3.36 1.09 -3.70
N CYS A 204 4.39 1.79 -4.15
CA CYS A 204 5.60 1.20 -4.74
C CYS A 204 6.50 0.48 -3.71
N LEU A 205 6.17 0.52 -2.42
CA LEU A 205 6.97 -0.14 -1.39
C LEU A 205 6.56 -1.60 -1.12
N LEU A 206 5.54 -2.08 -1.86
CA LEU A 206 4.92 -3.39 -1.64
C LEU A 206 5.45 -4.47 -2.57
N ASN A 207 6.05 -4.10 -3.71
CA ASN A 207 6.72 -5.06 -4.59
C ASN A 207 8.04 -5.51 -3.96
N ARG A 208 8.23 -6.83 -3.93
CA ARG A 208 9.53 -7.41 -3.63
C ARG A 208 10.42 -7.28 -4.86
N PRO A 209 11.63 -6.70 -4.77
CA PRO A 209 12.50 -6.52 -5.92
C PRO A 209 12.90 -7.86 -6.52
N ALA A 210 12.78 -7.99 -7.85
CA ALA A 210 13.48 -9.03 -8.59
C ALA A 210 14.95 -8.63 -8.69
N MET A 211 15.77 -9.07 -7.73
CA MET A 211 17.21 -8.84 -7.74
C MET A 211 17.80 -9.52 -8.99
N ASP A 212 18.48 -8.76 -9.86
CA ASP A 212 19.28 -9.38 -10.92
C ASP A 212 20.43 -10.14 -10.29
N ALA A 213 20.54 -11.43 -10.62
CA ALA A 213 21.57 -12.38 -10.21
C ALA A 213 23.02 -11.95 -10.54
N ALA A 214 23.22 -10.83 -11.24
CA ALA A 214 24.46 -10.52 -11.94
C ALA A 214 25.55 -9.92 -11.04
N TYR A 215 25.21 -9.34 -9.87
CA TYR A 215 26.16 -8.57 -9.05
C TYR A 215 26.51 -9.20 -7.70
N LYS A 216 25.90 -10.33 -7.36
CA LYS A 216 26.25 -11.10 -6.17
C LYS A 216 26.07 -12.58 -6.48
N ALA A 217 27.11 -13.38 -6.27
CA ALA A 217 26.96 -14.82 -6.31
C ALA A 217 25.87 -15.20 -5.28
N PRO A 218 24.89 -16.05 -5.63
CA PRO A 218 23.87 -16.52 -4.69
C PRO A 218 24.53 -17.07 -3.43
N VAL A 219 24.12 -16.59 -2.26
CA VAL A 219 24.67 -17.00 -0.97
C VAL A 219 23.60 -17.76 -0.20
N CYS A 220 23.66 -19.08 -0.34
CA CYS A 220 22.79 -19.97 0.40
C CYS A 220 23.00 -19.85 1.91
N GLY A 221 21.91 -19.56 2.62
CA GLY A 221 21.85 -19.49 4.08
C GLY A 221 21.72 -18.07 4.64
N ASN A 222 21.37 -17.10 3.80
CA ASN A 222 21.14 -15.70 4.16
C ASN A 222 19.64 -15.36 4.31
N LYS A 223 18.75 -16.37 4.19
CA LYS A 223 17.27 -16.27 4.22
C LYS A 223 16.64 -15.50 3.06
N VAL A 224 17.40 -15.29 1.98
CA VAL A 224 16.93 -14.64 0.75
C VAL A 224 17.07 -15.65 -0.38
N VAL A 225 15.94 -16.07 -0.95
CA VAL A 225 15.96 -16.93 -2.13
C VAL A 225 16.54 -16.16 -3.31
N GLU A 226 17.76 -16.51 -3.70
CA GLU A 226 18.50 -15.93 -4.81
C GLU A 226 18.43 -16.82 -6.07
N PRO A 227 18.75 -16.30 -7.27
CA PRO A 227 18.62 -17.07 -8.52
C PRO A 227 19.49 -18.35 -8.52
N GLY A 228 18.84 -19.51 -8.72
CA GLY A 228 19.48 -20.83 -8.63
C GLY A 228 19.17 -21.59 -7.33
N GLU A 229 18.65 -20.89 -6.32
CA GLU A 229 18.14 -21.48 -5.08
C GLU A 229 16.64 -21.74 -5.17
N ALA A 230 16.19 -22.86 -4.63
CA ALA A 230 14.75 -23.11 -4.52
C ALA A 230 14.19 -22.45 -3.25
N CYS A 231 14.96 -22.48 -2.16
CA CYS A 231 14.59 -21.99 -0.84
C CYS A 231 15.85 -21.57 -0.08
N ASP A 232 15.69 -20.72 0.95
CA ASP A 232 16.77 -20.41 1.88
C ASP A 232 16.21 -20.36 3.31
N CYS A 233 16.59 -21.34 4.13
CA CYS A 233 16.17 -21.49 5.53
C CYS A 233 17.11 -20.80 6.53
N GLY A 234 18.21 -20.20 6.07
CA GLY A 234 19.23 -19.59 6.92
C GLY A 234 20.40 -20.53 7.23
N SER A 235 20.89 -20.46 8.46
CA SER A 235 22.06 -21.24 8.89
C SER A 235 21.85 -22.75 8.81
N ALA A 236 22.94 -23.53 8.76
CA ALA A 236 22.87 -24.99 8.69
C ALA A 236 22.02 -25.61 9.81
N GLU A 237 22.08 -25.06 11.02
CA GLU A 237 21.31 -25.49 12.19
C GLU A 237 19.80 -25.19 12.03
N GLU A 238 19.45 -24.05 11.46
CA GLU A 238 18.05 -23.69 11.14
C GLU A 238 17.51 -24.61 10.04
N CYS A 239 18.29 -24.83 8.97
CA CYS A 239 17.94 -25.73 7.86
C CYS A 239 17.83 -27.21 8.25
N ARG A 240 18.48 -27.65 9.34
CA ARG A 240 18.26 -29.00 9.88
C ARG A 240 16.88 -29.15 10.51
N ARG A 241 16.29 -28.06 11.02
CA ARG A 241 14.94 -28.04 11.60
C ARG A 241 13.85 -27.73 10.57
N ASP A 242 14.22 -27.19 9.41
CA ASP A 242 13.29 -26.89 8.33
C ASP A 242 12.81 -28.17 7.61
N PRO A 243 11.49 -28.43 7.54
CA PRO A 243 10.94 -29.63 6.91
C PRO A 243 10.93 -29.56 5.37
N CYS A 244 11.10 -28.38 4.77
CA CYS A 244 10.96 -28.14 3.34
C CYS A 244 12.30 -27.92 2.63
N CYS A 245 13.25 -27.28 3.30
CA CYS A 245 14.50 -26.82 2.71
C CYS A 245 15.71 -27.58 3.25
N THR A 246 16.71 -27.78 2.39
CA THR A 246 18.00 -28.38 2.74
C THR A 246 19.04 -27.29 3.01
N VAL A 247 20.13 -27.65 3.69
CA VAL A 247 21.29 -26.77 3.93
C VAL A 247 21.91 -26.25 2.61
N GLY A 248 21.68 -26.93 1.49
CA GLY A 248 22.15 -26.52 0.15
C GLY A 248 21.13 -25.72 -0.65
N CYS A 249 20.15 -25.08 -0.01
CA CYS A 249 19.13 -24.22 -0.63
C CYS A 249 18.29 -24.90 -1.73
N LYS A 250 18.08 -26.21 -1.56
CA LYS A 250 17.24 -27.06 -2.41
C LYS A 250 16.06 -27.61 -1.63
N MET A 251 14.96 -27.88 -2.35
CA MET A 251 13.82 -28.60 -1.81
C MET A 251 14.21 -30.01 -1.33
N ARG A 252 13.68 -30.41 -0.18
CA ARG A 252 13.74 -31.81 0.26
C ARG A 252 12.87 -32.70 -0.63
N ARG A 253 13.14 -34.01 -0.63
CA ARG A 253 12.30 -34.98 -1.35
C ARG A 253 10.87 -34.95 -0.82
N GLY A 254 9.89 -34.95 -1.73
CA GLY A 254 8.47 -34.93 -1.41
C GLY A 254 7.86 -33.55 -1.14
N VAL A 255 8.66 -32.47 -1.21
CA VAL A 255 8.18 -31.09 -1.13
C VAL A 255 7.52 -30.67 -2.45
N GLN A 256 6.34 -30.08 -2.37
CA GLN A 256 5.58 -29.59 -3.53
C GLN A 256 5.60 -28.07 -3.65
N CYS A 257 5.70 -27.37 -2.52
CA CYS A 257 5.74 -25.91 -2.47
C CYS A 257 6.63 -25.43 -1.33
N LEU A 258 7.08 -24.19 -1.43
CA LEU A 258 7.95 -23.56 -0.43
C LEU A 258 7.36 -22.26 0.13
N SER A 259 6.58 -21.54 -0.67
CA SER A 259 5.99 -20.26 -0.32
C SER A 259 4.61 -20.09 -0.97
N GLY A 260 3.93 -19.02 -0.55
CA GLY A 260 2.64 -18.60 -1.09
C GLY A 260 1.45 -18.98 -0.19
N SER A 261 0.35 -18.28 -0.35
CA SER A 261 -0.88 -18.45 0.45
C SER A 261 -1.54 -19.83 0.29
N CYS A 262 -1.20 -20.56 -0.77
CA CYS A 262 -1.66 -21.91 -1.08
C CYS A 262 -0.62 -22.99 -0.74
N CYS A 263 0.41 -22.65 0.04
CA CYS A 263 1.39 -23.60 0.53
C CYS A 263 1.26 -23.79 2.05
N ARG A 264 1.12 -25.06 2.50
CA ARG A 264 1.08 -25.37 3.93
C ARG A 264 1.89 -26.62 4.22
N LYS A 265 2.85 -26.51 5.16
CA LYS A 265 3.76 -27.60 5.53
C LYS A 265 4.42 -28.25 4.30
N CYS A 266 4.95 -27.43 3.39
CA CYS A 266 5.61 -27.85 2.15
C CYS A 266 4.73 -28.60 1.12
N GLN A 267 3.41 -28.62 1.31
CA GLN A 267 2.45 -29.30 0.43
C GLN A 267 1.43 -28.31 -0.14
N PHE A 268 0.95 -28.57 -1.35
CA PHE A 268 -0.12 -27.77 -1.91
C PHE A 268 -1.38 -27.90 -1.06
N VAL A 269 -1.99 -26.76 -0.79
CA VAL A 269 -3.28 -26.72 -0.13
C VAL A 269 -4.34 -27.24 -1.10
N LYS A 270 -5.31 -28.02 -0.59
CA LYS A 270 -6.39 -28.62 -1.38
C LYS A 270 -7.09 -27.58 -2.27
N ARG A 271 -7.41 -27.99 -3.51
CA ARG A 271 -8.20 -27.19 -4.45
C ARG A 271 -9.50 -26.69 -3.79
N GLY A 272 -9.82 -25.42 -4.01
CA GLY A 272 -11.02 -24.79 -3.43
C GLY A 272 -10.81 -24.20 -2.04
N THR A 273 -9.58 -24.21 -1.51
CA THR A 273 -9.27 -23.47 -0.27
C THR A 273 -9.13 -21.98 -0.57
N LEU A 274 -9.81 -21.14 0.21
CA LEU A 274 -9.76 -19.69 0.05
C LEU A 274 -8.33 -19.18 0.33
N CYS A 275 -7.70 -18.51 -0.64
CA CYS A 275 -6.39 -17.90 -0.46
C CYS A 275 -6.43 -16.38 -0.36
N ARG A 276 -7.41 -15.74 -1.01
CA ARG A 276 -7.60 -14.30 -0.92
C ARG A 276 -9.07 -14.01 -0.67
N SER A 277 -9.34 -13.30 0.42
CA SER A 277 -10.69 -12.84 0.76
C SER A 277 -11.04 -11.64 -0.10
N SER A 278 -12.26 -11.61 -0.64
CA SER A 278 -12.76 -10.42 -1.34
C SER A 278 -12.85 -9.22 -0.39
N SER A 279 -12.65 -8.02 -0.93
CA SER A 279 -13.08 -6.78 -0.28
C SER A 279 -14.62 -6.75 -0.12
N LYS A 280 -15.11 -5.69 0.54
CA LYS A 280 -16.54 -5.44 0.73
C LYS A 280 -17.27 -5.09 -0.58
N ASP A 281 -16.56 -4.94 -1.70
CA ASP A 281 -17.17 -4.58 -2.98
C ASP A 281 -17.77 -5.80 -3.69
N GLU A 282 -18.93 -5.65 -4.30
CA GLU A 282 -19.65 -6.72 -5.00
C GLU A 282 -19.01 -7.11 -6.33
N CYS A 283 -18.12 -6.27 -6.88
CA CYS A 283 -17.41 -6.53 -8.12
C CYS A 283 -16.08 -7.28 -7.93
N GLU A 284 -15.68 -7.56 -6.69
CA GLU A 284 -14.46 -8.31 -6.38
C GLU A 284 -14.79 -9.79 -6.14
N LEU A 285 -14.00 -10.69 -6.73
CA LEU A 285 -14.20 -12.13 -6.57
C LEU A 285 -13.29 -12.68 -5.46
N LYS A 286 -13.70 -13.82 -4.90
CA LYS A 286 -12.87 -14.59 -3.97
C LYS A 286 -11.99 -15.53 -4.77
N GLU A 287 -10.70 -15.57 -4.49
CA GLU A 287 -9.80 -16.51 -5.14
C GLU A 287 -9.48 -17.72 -4.27
N TYR A 288 -9.33 -18.86 -4.96
CA TYR A 288 -9.17 -20.16 -4.35
C TYR A 288 -7.93 -20.84 -4.90
N CYS A 289 -7.24 -21.58 -4.03
CA CYS A 289 -6.12 -22.43 -4.43
C CYS A 289 -6.57 -23.44 -5.48
N ASN A 290 -5.75 -23.63 -6.51
CA ASN A 290 -5.99 -24.60 -7.57
C ASN A 290 -5.53 -26.03 -7.19
N GLY A 291 -4.77 -26.17 -6.11
CA GLY A 291 -4.21 -27.45 -5.63
C GLY A 291 -2.94 -27.91 -6.35
N THR A 292 -2.38 -27.10 -7.23
CA THR A 292 -1.19 -27.41 -8.05
C THR A 292 -0.09 -26.34 -7.97
N SER A 293 -0.35 -25.24 -7.27
CA SER A 293 0.59 -24.15 -7.02
C SER A 293 0.59 -23.74 -5.55
N GLY A 294 1.74 -23.28 -5.05
CA GLY A 294 1.88 -22.67 -3.73
C GLY A 294 1.34 -21.24 -3.69
N GLU A 295 1.24 -20.57 -4.84
CA GLU A 295 0.69 -19.23 -4.97
C GLU A 295 -0.82 -19.26 -5.26
N CYS A 296 -1.53 -18.21 -4.84
CA CYS A 296 -2.94 -18.01 -5.18
C CYS A 296 -3.08 -17.80 -6.70
N THR A 297 -4.25 -18.13 -7.25
CA THR A 297 -4.54 -17.83 -8.65
C THR A 297 -4.45 -16.32 -8.92
N PRO A 298 -4.13 -15.89 -10.17
CA PRO A 298 -4.17 -14.49 -10.54
C PRO A 298 -5.49 -13.81 -10.15
N ASP A 299 -5.42 -12.51 -9.88
CA ASP A 299 -6.56 -11.72 -9.42
C ASP A 299 -7.69 -11.77 -10.45
N LEU A 300 -8.85 -12.22 -10.00
CA LEU A 300 -10.06 -12.28 -10.79
C LEU A 300 -11.05 -11.27 -10.23
N TRP A 301 -11.73 -10.56 -11.11
CA TRP A 301 -12.80 -9.65 -10.75
C TRP A 301 -13.99 -9.83 -11.66
N VAL A 302 -15.15 -9.36 -11.22
CA VAL A 302 -16.38 -9.40 -12.01
C VAL A 302 -16.17 -8.58 -13.30
N MET A 303 -16.54 -9.17 -14.43
CA MET A 303 -16.35 -8.58 -15.75
C MET A 303 -16.86 -7.13 -15.82
N ASP A 304 -16.06 -6.27 -16.45
CA ASP A 304 -16.40 -4.87 -16.62
C ASP A 304 -17.73 -4.71 -17.38
N GLY A 305 -18.60 -3.83 -16.88
CA GLY A 305 -19.94 -3.63 -17.41
C GLY A 305 -21.03 -4.50 -16.77
N HIS A 306 -20.67 -5.40 -15.85
CA HIS A 306 -21.65 -6.08 -15.02
C HIS A 306 -22.43 -5.08 -14.13
N PRO A 307 -23.77 -5.10 -14.10
CA PRO A 307 -24.56 -4.21 -13.27
C PRO A 307 -24.29 -4.39 -11.78
N CYS A 308 -24.17 -3.28 -11.04
CA CYS A 308 -23.91 -3.25 -9.61
C CYS A 308 -24.72 -2.12 -8.95
N SER A 309 -24.69 -2.02 -7.62
CA SER A 309 -25.42 -1.04 -6.83
C SER A 309 -26.91 -1.00 -7.17
N ARG A 310 -27.60 -2.15 -7.10
CA ARG A 310 -29.01 -2.31 -7.48
C ARG A 310 -29.29 -1.85 -8.92
N ASN A 311 -28.41 -2.19 -9.86
CA ASN A 311 -28.48 -1.84 -11.29
C ASN A 311 -28.38 -0.34 -11.60
N THR A 312 -27.80 0.45 -10.69
CA THR A 312 -27.57 1.90 -10.92
C THR A 312 -26.14 2.22 -11.34
N ALA A 313 -25.24 1.24 -11.31
CA ALA A 313 -23.83 1.38 -11.63
C ALA A 313 -23.29 0.12 -12.34
N PHE A 314 -22.01 0.18 -12.72
CA PHE A 314 -21.31 -0.92 -13.37
C PHE A 314 -20.02 -1.28 -12.64
N CYS A 315 -19.67 -2.56 -12.67
CA CYS A 315 -18.34 -3.02 -12.31
C CYS A 315 -17.31 -2.49 -13.31
N TYR A 316 -16.21 -1.96 -12.80
CA TYR A 316 -15.06 -1.58 -13.60
C TYR A 316 -13.78 -1.84 -12.82
N ARG A 317 -12.94 -2.73 -13.33
CA ARG A 317 -11.67 -3.18 -12.72
C ARG A 317 -11.85 -3.65 -11.27
N GLY A 318 -12.91 -4.42 -11.04
CA GLY A 318 -13.22 -5.05 -9.75
C GLY A 318 -13.82 -4.12 -8.69
N VAL A 319 -14.19 -2.90 -9.06
CA VAL A 319 -14.89 -1.98 -8.16
C VAL A 319 -16.22 -1.57 -8.80
N CYS A 320 -17.30 -1.61 -8.02
CA CYS A 320 -18.56 -0.99 -8.41
C CYS A 320 -18.42 0.53 -8.26
N GLN A 321 -18.10 1.21 -9.38
CA GLN A 321 -17.73 2.62 -9.39
C GLN A 321 -18.96 3.52 -9.24
N THR A 322 -19.02 4.30 -8.16
CA THR A 322 -20.02 5.35 -7.98
C THR A 322 -19.37 6.61 -7.43
N ALA A 323 -19.88 7.77 -7.88
CA ALA A 323 -19.43 9.06 -7.36
C ALA A 323 -19.72 9.19 -5.85
N ASP A 324 -20.81 8.58 -5.36
CA ASP A 324 -21.11 8.50 -3.92
C ASP A 324 -20.01 7.78 -3.14
N LYS A 325 -19.53 6.62 -3.62
CA LYS A 325 -18.43 5.90 -2.97
C LYS A 325 -17.15 6.72 -2.99
N GLN A 326 -16.87 7.42 -4.08
CA GLN A 326 -15.70 8.30 -4.17
C GLN A 326 -15.82 9.48 -3.18
N CYS A 327 -16.99 10.11 -3.10
CA CYS A 327 -17.29 11.15 -2.12
C CYS A 327 -17.14 10.64 -0.68
N GLN A 328 -17.64 9.45 -0.37
CA GLN A 328 -17.52 8.85 0.97
C GLN A 328 -16.08 8.51 1.34
N LYS A 329 -15.26 8.11 0.36
CA LYS A 329 -13.84 7.85 0.56
C LYS A 329 -13.08 9.13 0.92
N VAL A 330 -13.44 10.27 0.31
CA VAL A 330 -12.76 11.56 0.51
C VAL A 330 -13.31 12.30 1.74
N PHE A 331 -14.63 12.50 1.82
CA PHE A 331 -15.26 13.34 2.85
C PHE A 331 -15.78 12.54 4.06
N GLY A 332 -15.79 11.21 3.97
CA GLY A 332 -16.25 10.31 5.03
C GLY A 332 -17.67 9.78 4.82
N GLN A 333 -18.09 8.90 5.73
CA GLN A 333 -19.38 8.23 5.65
C GLN A 333 -20.54 9.24 5.62
N GLY A 334 -21.48 9.02 4.70
CA GLY A 334 -22.66 9.88 4.51
C GLY A 334 -22.48 11.01 3.50
N ALA A 335 -21.27 11.25 2.99
CA ALA A 335 -21.07 12.13 1.84
C ALA A 335 -21.78 11.58 0.60
N LYS A 336 -22.28 12.49 -0.25
CA LYS A 336 -23.03 12.15 -1.46
C LYS A 336 -22.47 12.90 -2.66
N ASN A 337 -22.69 12.33 -3.83
CA ASN A 337 -22.40 12.94 -5.12
C ASN A 337 -23.18 14.25 -5.27
N GLY A 338 -22.53 15.25 -5.85
CA GLY A 338 -23.18 16.52 -6.18
C GLY A 338 -24.21 16.37 -7.31
N PRO A 339 -25.28 17.18 -7.31
CA PRO A 339 -26.14 17.34 -8.47
C PRO A 339 -25.38 17.99 -9.65
N LEU A 340 -25.95 17.90 -10.85
CA LEU A 340 -25.32 18.45 -12.07
C LEU A 340 -24.96 19.93 -11.91
N ALA A 341 -25.81 20.73 -11.27
CA ALA A 341 -25.56 22.15 -11.03
C ALA A 341 -24.25 22.43 -10.27
N CYS A 342 -23.85 21.54 -9.34
CA CYS A 342 -22.55 21.65 -8.66
C CYS A 342 -21.38 21.42 -9.63
N TYR A 343 -21.52 20.45 -10.53
CA TYR A 343 -20.50 20.17 -11.55
C TYR A 343 -20.44 21.28 -12.60
N GLU A 344 -21.56 21.84 -13.02
CA GLU A 344 -21.63 22.98 -13.94
C GLU A 344 -20.86 24.20 -13.40
N GLU A 345 -21.12 24.56 -12.15
CA GLU A 345 -20.50 25.73 -11.51
C GLU A 345 -18.98 25.56 -11.33
N ILE A 346 -18.53 24.37 -10.92
CA ILE A 346 -17.12 24.11 -10.62
C ILE A 346 -16.36 23.72 -11.88
N ASN A 347 -16.77 22.67 -12.59
CA ASN A 347 -16.04 22.16 -13.76
C ASN A 347 -16.19 23.02 -15.02
N GLY A 348 -17.02 24.06 -14.98
CA GLY A 348 -17.10 25.10 -16.03
C GLY A 348 -15.90 26.06 -16.06
N GLN A 349 -15.11 26.15 -14.98
CA GLN A 349 -14.11 27.22 -14.78
C GLN A 349 -12.81 27.03 -15.58
N ARG A 350 -12.44 25.80 -15.95
CA ARG A 350 -11.19 25.47 -16.67
C ARG A 350 -9.94 25.95 -15.92
N ASP A 351 -9.87 25.64 -14.64
CA ASP A 351 -8.74 25.98 -13.77
C ASP A 351 -8.41 24.82 -12.82
N ARG A 352 -7.57 25.07 -11.81
CA ARG A 352 -7.22 24.07 -10.79
C ARG A 352 -8.41 23.63 -9.92
N MET A 353 -9.45 24.46 -9.86
CA MET A 353 -10.63 24.27 -9.02
C MET A 353 -11.68 23.44 -9.75
N GLY A 354 -11.75 23.49 -11.08
CA GLY A 354 -12.59 22.59 -11.88
C GLY A 354 -12.17 22.45 -13.35
N HIS A 355 -12.01 21.20 -13.77
CA HIS A 355 -11.49 20.85 -15.10
C HIS A 355 -11.79 19.38 -15.48
N CYS A 356 -11.67 19.04 -16.77
CA CYS A 356 -11.79 17.67 -17.29
C CYS A 356 -10.43 17.07 -17.62
N GLY A 357 -9.56 17.06 -16.60
CA GLY A 357 -8.17 16.65 -16.75
C GLY A 357 -7.25 17.80 -17.17
N SER A 358 -5.98 17.48 -17.31
CA SER A 358 -4.91 18.45 -17.56
C SER A 358 -3.83 17.80 -18.41
N ASN A 359 -3.16 18.61 -19.23
CA ASN A 359 -2.04 18.16 -20.05
C ASN A 359 -0.94 19.23 -20.04
N ARG A 360 0.06 19.11 -20.92
CA ARG A 360 1.16 20.08 -21.04
C ARG A 360 0.69 21.50 -21.41
N HIS A 361 -0.52 21.64 -21.98
CA HIS A 361 -1.14 22.90 -22.34
C HIS A 361 -2.06 23.46 -21.22
N GLY A 362 -2.04 22.85 -20.03
CA GLY A 362 -2.81 23.28 -18.87
C GLY A 362 -4.12 22.52 -18.67
N TYR A 363 -5.01 23.11 -17.88
CA TYR A 363 -6.32 22.54 -17.54
C TYR A 363 -7.26 22.51 -18.75
N GLN A 364 -7.94 21.38 -18.94
CA GLN A 364 -8.87 21.16 -20.04
C GLN A 364 -10.29 21.56 -19.64
N ARG A 365 -10.99 22.23 -20.55
CA ARG A 365 -12.39 22.62 -20.35
C ARG A 365 -13.26 21.38 -20.49
N CYS A 366 -14.22 21.21 -19.59
CA CYS A 366 -15.24 20.19 -19.75
C CYS A 366 -16.23 20.57 -20.85
N ALA A 367 -16.52 19.64 -21.76
CA ALA A 367 -17.74 19.75 -22.55
C ALA A 367 -18.95 19.54 -21.63
N TRP A 368 -20.11 20.07 -22.02
CA TRP A 368 -21.31 20.02 -21.19
C TRP A 368 -21.68 18.58 -20.78
N LYS A 369 -21.61 17.63 -21.73
CA LYS A 369 -21.83 16.20 -21.47
C LYS A 369 -20.79 15.55 -20.53
N ASP A 370 -19.60 16.12 -20.42
CA ASP A 370 -18.46 15.54 -19.69
C ASP A 370 -18.29 16.14 -18.29
N LEU A 371 -19.14 17.09 -17.89
CA LEU A 371 -19.02 17.80 -16.61
C LEU A 371 -18.96 16.86 -15.40
N ARG A 372 -19.75 15.78 -15.41
CA ARG A 372 -19.77 14.75 -14.36
C ARG A 372 -18.57 13.80 -14.39
N CYS A 373 -17.69 13.91 -15.39
CA CYS A 373 -16.46 13.13 -15.53
C CYS A 373 -15.19 13.94 -15.27
N GLY A 374 -15.32 15.24 -14.99
CA GLY A 374 -14.21 16.10 -14.60
C GLY A 374 -13.80 15.90 -13.14
N LYS A 375 -13.56 16.99 -12.41
CA LYS A 375 -13.30 16.96 -10.98
C LYS A 375 -14.57 16.55 -10.22
N LEU A 376 -14.42 15.63 -9.27
CA LEU A 376 -15.47 15.14 -8.38
C LEU A 376 -15.97 16.29 -7.52
N VAL A 377 -17.29 16.46 -7.49
CA VAL A 377 -17.96 17.42 -6.64
C VAL A 377 -18.99 16.69 -5.79
N CYS A 378 -18.96 16.93 -4.49
CA CYS A 378 -19.80 16.26 -3.51
C CYS A 378 -20.74 17.25 -2.83
N GLU A 379 -21.85 16.76 -2.28
CA GLU A 379 -22.72 17.52 -1.40
C GLU A 379 -22.13 17.54 0.02
N TYR A 380 -21.91 18.72 0.58
CA TYR A 380 -21.43 18.89 1.96
C TYR A 380 -22.58 19.23 2.91
N ARG A 381 -22.87 18.31 3.84
CA ARG A 381 -23.91 18.51 4.87
C ARG A 381 -23.34 18.84 6.26
N GLY A 382 -22.02 18.95 6.40
CA GLY A 382 -21.39 19.26 7.67
C GLY A 382 -21.59 20.71 8.10
N SER A 383 -21.78 20.94 9.40
CA SER A 383 -21.88 22.30 9.98
C SER A 383 -20.51 22.93 10.31
N LYS A 384 -19.43 22.15 10.20
CA LYS A 384 -18.05 22.60 10.43
C LYS A 384 -17.25 22.51 9.14
N PRO A 385 -16.24 23.37 8.91
CA PRO A 385 -15.32 23.22 7.80
C PRO A 385 -14.63 21.85 7.80
N PHE A 386 -14.38 21.30 6.62
CA PHE A 386 -13.68 20.04 6.42
C PHE A 386 -12.18 20.27 6.63
N THR A 387 -11.57 19.51 7.53
CA THR A 387 -10.17 19.71 7.95
C THR A 387 -9.33 18.43 7.92
N LYS A 388 -9.87 17.32 7.39
CA LYS A 388 -9.21 16.01 7.45
C LYS A 388 -8.11 15.84 6.40
N GLU A 389 -8.13 16.61 5.33
CA GLU A 389 -7.17 16.53 4.22
C GLU A 389 -6.26 17.76 4.19
N LYS A 390 -5.00 17.56 3.80
CA LYS A 390 -4.05 18.67 3.53
C LYS A 390 -4.24 19.19 2.10
N ALA A 391 -5.42 19.73 1.82
CA ALA A 391 -5.81 20.28 0.52
C ALA A 391 -6.56 21.60 0.71
N ALA A 392 -6.55 22.45 -0.31
CA ALA A 392 -7.47 23.58 -0.36
C ALA A 392 -8.89 23.04 -0.52
N VAL A 393 -9.80 23.44 0.37
CA VAL A 393 -11.20 23.03 0.30
C VAL A 393 -11.98 24.11 -0.40
N ILE A 394 -12.70 23.73 -1.45
CA ILE A 394 -13.51 24.64 -2.24
C ILE A 394 -14.96 24.41 -1.86
N TYR A 395 -15.59 25.43 -1.32
CA TYR A 395 -17.00 25.46 -0.98
C TYR A 395 -17.73 26.40 -1.92
N THR A 396 -18.70 25.87 -2.65
CA THR A 396 -19.53 26.68 -3.54
C THR A 396 -20.99 26.45 -3.22
N ARG A 397 -21.71 27.53 -2.93
CA ARG A 397 -23.15 27.45 -2.69
C ARG A 397 -23.87 27.53 -4.03
N VAL A 398 -24.51 26.43 -4.42
CA VAL A 398 -25.30 26.35 -5.66
C VAL A 398 -26.74 26.06 -5.27
N GLN A 399 -27.64 27.00 -5.58
CA GLN A 399 -29.03 26.96 -5.12
C GLN A 399 -29.09 26.84 -3.57
N ASN A 400 -29.80 25.83 -3.05
CA ASN A 400 -29.90 25.54 -1.61
C ASN A 400 -28.92 24.48 -1.12
N MET A 401 -27.87 24.15 -1.89
CA MET A 401 -26.88 23.12 -1.54
C MET A 401 -25.48 23.69 -1.46
N LEU A 402 -24.68 23.12 -0.57
CA LEU A 402 -23.27 23.43 -0.45
C LEU A 402 -22.46 22.34 -1.17
N CYS A 403 -21.91 22.69 -2.33
CA CYS A 403 -21.02 21.83 -3.10
C CYS A 403 -19.61 21.91 -2.52
N VAL A 404 -18.90 20.79 -2.46
CA VAL A 404 -17.52 20.73 -2.00
C VAL A 404 -16.64 19.93 -2.95
N THR A 405 -15.42 20.41 -3.14
CA THR A 405 -14.33 19.66 -3.78
C THR A 405 -12.99 20.04 -3.14
N LEU A 406 -11.92 19.32 -3.48
CA LEU A 406 -10.57 19.54 -2.94
C LEU A 406 -9.59 19.89 -4.06
N ASP A 407 -8.69 20.82 -3.79
CA ASP A 407 -7.51 21.08 -4.62
C ASP A 407 -6.25 20.75 -3.82
N TYR A 408 -5.57 19.69 -4.22
CA TYR A 408 -4.28 19.26 -3.65
C TYR A 408 -3.11 20.11 -4.14
N MET A 409 -3.36 21.20 -4.88
CA MET A 409 -2.37 22.15 -5.41
C MET A 409 -1.27 21.44 -6.22
N LYS A 410 -1.68 20.44 -7.00
CA LYS A 410 -0.78 19.65 -7.86
C LYS A 410 -0.53 20.38 -9.18
N PRO A 411 0.67 20.25 -9.78
CA PRO A 411 0.95 20.83 -11.09
C PRO A 411 0.07 20.15 -12.16
N PRO A 412 -0.30 20.84 -13.27
CA PRO A 412 -1.15 20.29 -14.33
C PRO A 412 -0.62 18.99 -14.98
N THR A 413 0.67 18.69 -14.82
CA THR A 413 1.30 17.46 -15.33
C THR A 413 1.03 16.22 -14.46
N GLU A 414 0.57 16.41 -13.22
CA GLU A 414 0.14 15.33 -12.34
C GLU A 414 -1.38 15.14 -12.45
N ARG A 415 -1.84 13.88 -12.45
CA ARG A 415 -3.27 13.58 -12.47
C ARG A 415 -3.90 14.07 -11.17
N ASP A 416 -4.92 14.92 -11.27
CA ASP A 416 -5.66 15.40 -10.11
C ASP A 416 -6.36 14.21 -9.40
N PRO A 417 -6.06 13.95 -8.11
CA PRO A 417 -6.69 12.88 -7.34
C PRO A 417 -8.21 13.02 -7.19
N MET A 418 -8.73 14.24 -7.35
CA MET A 418 -10.15 14.52 -7.29
C MET A 418 -10.88 14.26 -8.61
N LEU A 419 -10.22 13.83 -9.69
CA LEU A 419 -10.96 13.45 -10.91
C LEU A 419 -11.88 12.26 -10.65
N VAL A 420 -13.07 12.30 -11.24
CA VAL A 420 -14.02 11.18 -11.20
C VAL A 420 -13.37 9.94 -11.79
N ASN A 421 -13.50 8.82 -11.09
CA ASN A 421 -12.90 7.56 -11.50
C ASN A 421 -13.53 7.04 -12.79
N ASP A 422 -12.70 6.45 -13.65
CA ASP A 422 -13.19 5.73 -14.83
C ASP A 422 -14.14 4.59 -14.41
N GLY A 423 -15.16 4.33 -15.22
CA GLY A 423 -16.25 3.39 -14.94
C GLY A 423 -17.41 3.99 -14.14
N THR A 424 -17.28 5.20 -13.58
CA THR A 424 -18.37 5.85 -12.84
C THR A 424 -19.49 6.26 -13.79
N VAL A 425 -20.75 6.01 -13.42
CA VAL A 425 -21.91 6.44 -14.22
C VAL A 425 -22.00 7.96 -14.25
N CYS A 426 -22.06 8.52 -15.46
CA CYS A 426 -22.19 9.96 -15.69
C CYS A 426 -23.59 10.36 -16.17
N ASP A 427 -24.30 9.46 -16.82
CA ASP A 427 -25.63 9.66 -17.40
C ASP A 427 -26.25 8.30 -17.67
N ASP A 428 -27.52 8.26 -18.10
CA ASP A 428 -28.22 7.00 -18.38
C ASP A 428 -27.47 6.15 -19.42
N HIS A 429 -27.17 4.90 -19.04
CA HIS A 429 -26.35 3.96 -19.81
C HIS A 429 -24.97 4.49 -20.27
N LYS A 430 -24.40 5.49 -19.58
CA LYS A 430 -23.07 6.06 -19.88
C LYS A 430 -22.14 6.06 -18.67
N ILE A 431 -20.85 5.97 -18.94
CA ILE A 431 -19.79 6.00 -17.93
C ILE A 431 -18.72 7.03 -18.24
N CYS A 432 -18.00 7.45 -17.22
CA CYS A 432 -16.77 8.21 -17.36
C CYS A 432 -15.64 7.30 -17.81
N LEU A 433 -14.93 7.70 -18.86
CA LEU A 433 -13.70 7.06 -19.30
C LEU A 433 -12.77 8.15 -19.84
N ASN A 434 -11.55 8.26 -19.27
CA ASN A 434 -10.60 9.32 -19.63
C ASN A 434 -11.23 10.73 -19.57
N GLN A 435 -12.01 10.98 -18.50
CA GLN A 435 -12.68 12.27 -18.23
C GLN A 435 -13.72 12.67 -19.29
N GLN A 436 -14.22 11.70 -20.09
CA GLN A 436 -15.33 11.88 -21.02
C GLN A 436 -16.50 10.97 -20.66
N CYS A 437 -17.72 11.45 -20.85
CA CYS A 437 -18.94 10.68 -20.67
C CYS A 437 -19.28 9.94 -21.97
N VAL A 438 -19.07 8.63 -21.96
CA VAL A 438 -19.20 7.75 -23.13
C VAL A 438 -20.21 6.63 -22.89
N PRO A 439 -20.83 6.04 -23.94
CA PRO A 439 -21.73 4.91 -23.80
C PRO A 439 -21.08 3.74 -23.05
N ALA A 440 -21.81 3.09 -22.14
CA ALA A 440 -21.30 1.94 -21.39
C ALA A 440 -20.96 0.72 -22.27
N THR A 441 -21.42 0.70 -23.53
CA THR A 441 -21.07 -0.31 -24.53
C THR A 441 -19.57 -0.41 -24.80
N VAL A 442 -18.78 0.63 -24.53
CA VAL A 442 -17.31 0.60 -24.65
C VAL A 442 -16.65 -0.45 -23.75
N LEU A 443 -17.34 -0.89 -22.69
CA LEU A 443 -16.85 -1.95 -21.79
C LEU A 443 -16.91 -3.34 -22.43
N ASN A 444 -17.54 -3.48 -23.61
CA ASN A 444 -17.68 -4.74 -24.35
C ASN A 444 -18.23 -5.88 -23.49
N TYR A 445 -19.18 -5.57 -22.61
CA TYR A 445 -19.82 -6.56 -21.75
C TYR A 445 -20.58 -7.58 -22.58
N ASN A 446 -20.14 -8.84 -22.52
CA ASN A 446 -20.67 -9.93 -23.33
C ASN A 446 -21.13 -11.12 -22.48
N CYS A 447 -21.44 -10.89 -21.21
CA CYS A 447 -21.83 -11.95 -20.29
C CYS A 447 -23.27 -11.82 -19.82
N GLU A 448 -24.19 -12.40 -20.58
CA GLU A 448 -25.56 -12.57 -20.09
C GLU A 448 -25.61 -13.75 -19.09
N MET A 449 -25.84 -13.44 -17.81
CA MET A 449 -25.77 -14.42 -16.72
C MET A 449 -26.72 -15.61 -16.89
N LYS A 450 -27.92 -15.36 -17.43
CA LYS A 450 -28.95 -16.38 -17.62
C LYS A 450 -28.51 -17.46 -18.60
N THR A 451 -27.81 -17.07 -19.66
CA THR A 451 -27.41 -17.96 -20.75
C THR A 451 -26.00 -18.52 -20.54
N LYS A 452 -25.03 -17.71 -20.08
CA LYS A 452 -23.65 -18.17 -19.86
C LYS A 452 -23.43 -18.93 -18.55
N CYS A 453 -23.95 -18.42 -17.44
CA CYS A 453 -23.66 -18.93 -16.10
C CYS A 453 -24.90 -19.49 -15.38
N HIS A 454 -26.01 -19.71 -16.10
CA HIS A 454 -27.27 -20.27 -15.59
C HIS A 454 -27.81 -19.55 -14.32
N ASN A 455 -27.52 -18.26 -14.13
CA ASN A 455 -27.82 -17.50 -12.90
C ASN A 455 -27.25 -18.13 -11.62
N HIS A 456 -26.21 -18.96 -11.74
CA HIS A 456 -25.54 -19.65 -10.63
C HIS A 456 -24.06 -19.26 -10.54
N GLY A 457 -23.71 -18.14 -11.16
CA GLY A 457 -22.38 -17.55 -11.12
C GLY A 457 -22.33 -16.22 -11.86
N VAL A 458 -21.15 -15.60 -11.84
CA VAL A 458 -20.85 -14.33 -12.52
C VAL A 458 -19.65 -14.49 -13.43
N CYS A 459 -19.60 -13.81 -14.58
CA CYS A 459 -18.39 -13.85 -15.40
C CYS A 459 -17.27 -13.04 -14.76
N ASN A 460 -16.07 -13.62 -14.77
CA ASN A 460 -14.86 -12.90 -14.43
C ASN A 460 -14.32 -12.09 -15.63
N ASN A 461 -13.28 -11.30 -15.39
CA ASN A 461 -12.50 -10.54 -16.37
C ASN A 461 -11.87 -11.38 -17.50
N GLN A 462 -11.83 -12.71 -17.38
CA GLN A 462 -11.39 -13.63 -18.43
C GLN A 462 -12.55 -14.20 -19.26
N GLY A 463 -13.79 -13.76 -19.00
CA GLY A 463 -14.98 -14.26 -19.68
C GLY A 463 -15.46 -15.65 -19.24
N SER A 464 -14.88 -16.20 -18.16
CA SER A 464 -15.25 -17.49 -17.57
C SER A 464 -16.22 -17.34 -16.41
N CYS A 465 -17.13 -18.28 -16.20
CA CYS A 465 -18.06 -18.22 -15.07
C CYS A 465 -17.38 -18.59 -13.75
N HIS A 466 -17.49 -17.69 -12.79
CA HIS A 466 -17.17 -17.89 -11.39
C HIS A 466 -18.46 -18.29 -10.63
N CYS A 467 -18.61 -19.59 -10.37
CA CYS A 467 -19.83 -20.15 -9.80
C CYS A 467 -20.03 -19.83 -8.32
N HIS A 468 -21.29 -19.71 -7.90
CA HIS A 468 -21.66 -19.62 -6.50
C HIS A 468 -21.40 -20.94 -5.76
N PRO A 469 -21.22 -20.91 -4.42
CA PRO A 469 -21.03 -22.12 -3.63
C PRO A 469 -22.12 -23.17 -3.91
N GLY A 470 -21.70 -24.39 -4.21
CA GLY A 470 -22.59 -25.50 -4.55
C GLY A 470 -22.84 -25.71 -6.06
N TRP A 471 -22.21 -24.94 -6.94
CA TRP A 471 -22.28 -25.11 -8.40
C TRP A 471 -20.90 -25.33 -9.02
N LYS A 472 -20.83 -26.09 -10.13
CA LYS A 472 -19.58 -26.47 -10.78
C LYS A 472 -19.28 -25.60 -12.03
N PRO A 473 -18.04 -25.13 -12.23
CA PRO A 473 -17.61 -24.58 -13.52
C PRO A 473 -17.62 -25.68 -14.60
N PRO A 474 -17.67 -25.32 -15.91
CA PRO A 474 -17.45 -23.99 -16.47
C PRO A 474 -18.72 -23.14 -16.66
N THR A 475 -19.93 -23.71 -16.65
CA THR A 475 -21.19 -23.01 -16.93
C THR A 475 -22.09 -22.81 -15.72
N CYS A 476 -21.70 -23.32 -14.55
CA CYS A 476 -22.50 -23.28 -13.31
C CYS A 476 -23.86 -23.98 -13.41
N GLN A 477 -24.04 -24.90 -14.36
CA GLN A 477 -25.28 -25.63 -14.57
C GLN A 477 -25.45 -26.82 -13.61
N GLU A 478 -24.35 -27.46 -13.21
CA GLU A 478 -24.39 -28.64 -12.35
C GLU A 478 -24.15 -28.28 -10.89
N LYS A 479 -24.87 -28.95 -9.98
CA LYS A 479 -24.60 -28.83 -8.54
C LYS A 479 -23.33 -29.61 -8.16
N ALA A 480 -22.53 -29.03 -7.27
CA ALA A 480 -21.43 -29.72 -6.62
C ALA A 480 -22.00 -30.77 -5.65
N GLU A 481 -21.48 -32.00 -5.71
CA GLU A 481 -21.83 -33.03 -4.74
C GLU A 481 -21.45 -32.55 -3.33
N ALA A 482 -22.38 -32.65 -2.39
CA ALA A 482 -22.11 -32.29 -1.00
C ALA A 482 -20.95 -33.15 -0.49
N MET A 483 -19.83 -32.51 -0.19
CA MET A 483 -18.67 -33.19 0.38
C MET A 483 -19.11 -33.76 1.74
N ARG A 484 -19.43 -35.06 1.78
CA ARG A 484 -19.66 -35.80 3.03
C ARG A 484 -18.44 -35.55 3.91
N ARG A 485 -18.65 -34.93 5.07
CA ARG A 485 -17.61 -34.67 6.08
C ARG A 485 -17.01 -36.02 6.52
N SER A 486 -15.90 -36.43 5.90
CA SER A 486 -14.99 -37.40 6.49
C SER A 486 -14.11 -36.65 7.48
N GLY A 487 -14.14 -37.06 8.75
CA GLY A 487 -13.58 -36.34 9.88
C GLY A 487 -12.06 -36.15 9.87
N SER A 488 -11.65 -35.39 10.89
CA SER A 488 -10.29 -35.03 11.33
C SER A 488 -9.63 -33.81 10.66
N SER A 489 -9.89 -32.64 11.24
CA SER A 489 -8.88 -31.58 11.39
C SER A 489 -8.96 -31.04 12.82
N PRO A 490 -7.84 -30.97 13.55
CA PRO A 490 -7.75 -30.25 14.82
C PRO A 490 -7.51 -28.75 14.54
N SER A 491 -7.82 -27.93 15.55
CA SER A 491 -7.84 -26.45 15.61
C SER A 491 -9.10 -25.83 14.98
N GLY A 492 -9.99 -25.16 15.71
CA GLY A 492 -9.76 -24.30 16.86
C GLY A 492 -10.32 -22.94 16.49
N ASP A 493 -11.57 -22.70 16.86
CA ASP A 493 -12.24 -21.40 17.04
C ASP A 493 -13.61 -21.73 17.64
N GLY A 494 -13.60 -21.93 18.95
CA GLY A 494 -14.81 -22.06 19.74
C GLY A 494 -15.23 -20.68 20.20
N GLU A 495 -16.27 -20.14 19.58
CA GLU A 495 -17.05 -19.04 20.14
C GLU A 495 -18.42 -19.01 19.46
N CYS A 496 -19.33 -19.89 19.93
CA CYS A 496 -20.77 -19.65 20.06
C CYS A 496 -21.48 -20.88 20.65
N GLU A 497 -21.01 -21.40 21.79
CA GLU A 497 -21.77 -22.44 22.54
C GLU A 497 -21.53 -22.38 24.07
N GLY A 498 -21.05 -21.24 24.58
CA GLY A 498 -20.74 -21.06 26.01
C GLY A 498 -21.77 -20.24 26.81
N SER A 499 -22.63 -19.46 26.14
CA SER A 499 -23.52 -18.51 26.84
C SER A 499 -24.72 -19.20 27.50
N LEU A 500 -25.27 -20.25 26.88
CA LEU A 500 -26.47 -20.94 27.40
C LEU A 500 -26.16 -21.82 28.62
N LYS A 501 -25.02 -22.53 28.61
CA LYS A 501 -24.60 -23.41 29.71
C LYS A 501 -24.17 -22.63 30.96
N LEU A 502 -23.52 -21.47 30.78
CA LEU A 502 -23.14 -20.62 31.92
C LEU A 502 -24.36 -20.00 32.60
N TRP A 503 -25.38 -19.59 31.83
CA TRP A 503 -26.66 -19.13 32.36
C TRP A 503 -27.39 -20.23 33.15
N LEU A 504 -27.46 -21.45 32.62
CA LEU A 504 -28.06 -22.60 33.31
C LEU A 504 -27.36 -22.89 34.65
N HIS A 505 -26.03 -22.92 34.68
CA HIS A 505 -25.28 -23.15 35.92
C HIS A 505 -25.44 -22.01 36.94
N LEU A 506 -25.46 -20.75 36.50
CA LEU A 506 -25.68 -19.61 37.40
C LEU A 506 -27.10 -19.62 37.99
N THR A 507 -28.12 -19.94 37.19
CA THR A 507 -29.50 -20.07 37.69
C THR A 507 -29.66 -21.23 38.68
N PHE A 508 -28.98 -22.36 38.43
CA PHE A 508 -29.01 -23.51 39.35
C PHE A 508 -28.32 -23.20 40.68
N CYS A 509 -27.15 -22.55 40.65
CA CYS A 509 -26.45 -22.13 41.87
C CYS A 509 -27.28 -21.13 42.70
N LEU A 510 -27.95 -20.17 42.05
CA LEU A 510 -28.82 -19.22 42.75
C LEU A 510 -30.02 -19.95 43.40
N PHE A 511 -30.61 -20.92 42.71
CA PHE A 511 -31.74 -21.69 43.24
C PHE A 511 -31.35 -22.53 44.46
N VAL A 512 -30.16 -23.17 44.43
CA VAL A 512 -29.64 -23.94 45.58
C VAL A 512 -29.37 -23.02 46.78
N LEU A 513 -28.80 -21.84 46.56
CA LEU A 513 -28.55 -20.88 47.65
C LEU A 513 -29.85 -20.37 48.29
N VAL A 514 -30.89 -20.10 47.49
CA VAL A 514 -32.21 -19.71 48.01
C VAL A 514 -32.87 -20.87 48.76
N ALA A 515 -32.78 -22.09 48.25
CA ALA A 515 -33.32 -23.27 48.93
C ALA A 515 -32.63 -23.52 50.28
N VAL A 516 -31.30 -23.43 50.34
CA VAL A 516 -30.53 -23.54 51.59
C VAL A 516 -30.89 -22.42 52.57
N TRP A 517 -31.06 -21.19 52.09
CA TRP A 517 -31.48 -20.07 52.93
C TRP A 517 -32.88 -20.26 53.50
N LEU A 518 -33.84 -20.76 52.70
CA LEU A 518 -35.19 -21.09 53.16
C LEU A 518 -35.18 -22.23 54.18
N ILE A 519 -34.36 -23.26 53.98
CA ILE A 519 -34.18 -24.35 54.95
C ILE A 519 -33.59 -23.83 56.27
N LEU A 520 -32.57 -22.97 56.21
CA LEU A 520 -31.99 -22.34 57.41
C LEU A 520 -33.00 -21.43 58.13
N MET A 521 -33.85 -20.70 57.40
CA MET A 521 -34.92 -19.89 57.98
C MET A 521 -36.02 -20.76 58.62
N ALA A 522 -36.34 -21.92 58.03
CA ALA A 522 -37.27 -22.90 58.60
C ALA A 522 -36.70 -23.54 59.87
N LEU A 523 -35.42 -23.91 59.87
CA LEU A 523 -34.71 -24.43 61.06
C LEU A 523 -34.63 -23.37 62.18
N ARG A 524 -34.44 -22.08 61.83
CA ARG A 524 -34.40 -20.98 62.80
C ARG A 524 -35.78 -20.66 63.40
N ARG A 525 -36.88 -20.97 62.69
CA ARG A 525 -38.26 -20.90 63.22
C ARG A 525 -38.68 -22.13 64.03
N SER A 526 -37.86 -23.19 64.00
CA SER A 526 -38.12 -24.46 64.71
C SER A 526 -37.30 -24.60 66.01
N GLY A 527 -36.59 -23.55 66.43
CA GLY A 527 -35.93 -23.51 67.73
C GLY A 527 -36.98 -23.42 68.86
N PRO A 528 -36.88 -24.23 69.92
CA PRO A 528 -37.90 -24.33 70.95
C PRO A 528 -38.10 -22.99 71.65
N ARG A 529 -39.35 -22.53 71.75
CA ARG A 529 -39.76 -21.64 72.83
C ARG A 529 -39.64 -22.43 74.14
N ARG A 530 -38.57 -22.19 74.89
CA ARG A 530 -38.50 -22.35 76.34
C ARG A 530 -37.41 -21.47 76.89
#